data_AF-A0A3D3PGU9-F1
#
_entry.id   AF-A0A3D3PGU9-F1
#
_cell.length_a   1.000
_cell.length_b   1.000
_cell.length_c   1.000
_cell.angle_alpha   90.00
_cell.angle_beta   90.00
_cell.angle_gamma   90.00
#
_symmetry.space_group_name_H-M   'P 1'
#
loop_
_entity.id
_entity.type
_entity.pdbx_description
1 polymer ?
#
loop_
_entity_poly.entity_id
_entity_poly.type
_entity_poly.pdbx_seq_one_letter_code
_entity_poly.pdbx_strand_id
1 'polypeptide(L)'
;LYDGSKYSAPYIKSSKNNQGTVYVVSGSAGQLGGHTLTYPHDAMYYSNYEVGGSVMLEVQGNKLDLKWICSDGQIRDHFTMMKDVTPAQEKMLAQDKQLTK
;
A
#
# COMPACT_ATOMS: atom_id res chain seq x y z
N LEU A 1 5.90 -5.99 1.17
CA LEU A 1 4.58 -6.46 1.66
C LEU A 1 4.68 -6.64 3.17
N TYR A 2 3.58 -6.70 3.92
CA TYR A 2 3.69 -6.97 5.35
C TYR A 2 4.47 -8.27 5.61
N ASP A 3 5.64 -8.12 6.23
CA ASP A 3 6.60 -9.18 6.52
C ASP A 3 7.12 -9.10 7.97
N GLY A 4 6.50 -8.26 8.80
CA GLY A 4 6.88 -8.04 10.20
C GLY A 4 8.12 -7.18 10.39
N SER A 5 8.73 -6.63 9.33
CA SER A 5 9.77 -5.61 9.48
C SER A 5 9.17 -4.25 9.86
N LYS A 6 9.98 -3.39 10.49
CA LYS A 6 9.61 -2.07 11.03
C LYS A 6 8.85 -1.15 10.05
N TYR A 7 9.10 -1.29 8.75
CA TYR A 7 8.49 -0.44 7.71
C TYR A 7 7.44 -1.18 6.88
N SER A 8 6.99 -2.34 7.34
CA SER A 8 6.02 -3.18 6.64
C SER A 8 4.62 -3.13 7.25
N ALA A 9 4.44 -2.43 8.38
CA ALA A 9 3.20 -2.42 9.16
C ALA A 9 1.96 -2.14 8.27
N PRO A 10 0.91 -2.96 8.37
CA PRO A 10 -0.25 -2.80 7.51
C PRO A 10 -1.11 -1.61 7.95
N TYR A 11 -1.85 -1.04 7.02
CA TYR A 11 -2.90 -0.08 7.36
C TYR A 11 -4.14 -0.82 7.90
N ILE A 12 -4.38 -0.68 9.20
CA ILE A 12 -5.42 -1.42 9.93
C ILE A 12 -6.71 -0.60 9.97
N LYS A 13 -7.83 -1.26 9.68
CA LYS A 13 -9.18 -0.70 9.76
C LYS A 13 -10.09 -1.65 10.52
N SER A 14 -11.11 -1.12 11.18
CA SER A 14 -12.18 -1.93 11.76
C SER A 14 -13.51 -1.20 11.67
N SER A 15 -14.61 -1.92 11.94
CA SER A 15 -15.93 -1.32 12.10
C SER A 15 -15.97 -0.14 13.09
N LYS A 16 -15.09 -0.14 14.10
CA LYS A 16 -14.98 0.94 15.10
C LYS A 16 -13.94 2.00 14.73
N ASN A 17 -12.87 1.61 14.04
CA ASN A 17 -11.81 2.50 13.57
C ASN A 17 -11.77 2.51 12.04
N ASN A 18 -12.69 3.29 11.44
CA ASN A 18 -12.83 3.38 9.99
C ASN A 18 -12.46 4.75 9.41
N GLN A 19 -11.69 5.59 10.12
CA GLN A 19 -11.27 6.90 9.63
C GLN A 19 -10.02 6.84 8.74
N GLY A 20 -9.97 7.67 7.69
CA GLY A 20 -8.89 7.73 6.70
C GLY A 20 -9.08 6.82 5.49
N THR A 21 -8.56 7.26 4.34
CA THR A 21 -8.65 6.56 3.05
C THR A 21 -7.31 6.68 2.34
N VAL A 22 -6.82 5.58 1.78
CA VAL A 22 -5.65 5.58 0.88
C VAL A 22 -6.14 5.81 -0.54
N TYR A 23 -5.64 6.86 -1.21
CA TYR A 23 -5.91 7.13 -2.61
C TYR A 23 -4.70 6.70 -3.45
N VAL A 24 -4.96 6.10 -4.61
CA VAL A 24 -3.93 5.62 -5.53
C VAL A 24 -4.21 6.15 -6.93
N VAL A 25 -3.20 6.78 -7.54
CA VAL A 25 -3.24 7.22 -8.94
C VAL A 25 -2.39 6.26 -9.76
N SER A 26 -3.02 5.37 -10.53
CA SER A 26 -2.37 4.33 -11.35
C SER A 26 -2.62 4.53 -12.85
N GLY A 27 -2.32 5.72 -13.37
CA GLY A 27 -2.55 6.11 -14.77
C GLY A 27 -1.36 5.93 -15.72
N SER A 28 -0.22 5.38 -15.26
CA SER A 28 1.05 5.38 -16.00
C SER A 28 1.28 4.16 -16.92
N ALA A 29 0.24 3.37 -17.23
CA ALA A 29 0.39 2.15 -18.03
C ALA A 29 0.56 2.40 -19.54
N GLY A 30 -0.04 3.48 -20.06
CA GLY A 30 -0.04 3.80 -21.51
C GLY A 30 0.75 5.04 -21.91
N GLN A 31 0.96 5.97 -20.98
CA GLN A 31 1.71 7.21 -21.21
C GLN A 31 2.49 7.60 -19.96
N LEU A 32 3.73 8.07 -20.16
CA LEU A 32 4.64 8.54 -19.11
C LEU A 32 4.85 10.06 -19.20
N GLY A 33 5.48 10.62 -18.17
CA GLY A 33 5.75 12.04 -18.08
C GLY A 33 4.52 12.88 -17.70
N GLY A 34 4.64 14.19 -17.85
CA GLY A 34 3.62 15.15 -17.41
C GLY A 34 3.62 15.31 -15.90
N HIS A 35 4.31 16.34 -15.41
CA HIS A 35 4.28 16.71 -14.01
C HIS A 35 4.31 18.24 -13.86
N THR A 36 3.87 18.75 -12.71
CA THR A 36 3.99 20.16 -12.40
C THR A 36 5.43 20.48 -11.97
N LEU A 37 5.81 21.77 -11.96
CA LEU A 37 7.10 22.20 -11.42
C LEU A 37 7.26 21.85 -9.92
N THR A 38 6.14 21.70 -9.21
CA THR A 38 6.09 21.37 -7.78
C THR A 38 5.95 19.87 -7.54
N TYR A 39 6.33 19.02 -8.50
CA TYR A 39 6.25 17.57 -8.34
C TYR A 39 7.22 17.06 -7.26
N PRO A 40 6.83 16.05 -6.45
CA PRO A 40 5.51 15.41 -6.40
C PRO A 40 4.48 16.22 -5.60
N HIS A 41 3.19 15.90 -5.76
CA HIS A 41 2.13 16.53 -4.96
C HIS A 41 2.29 16.16 -3.47
N ASP A 42 2.23 17.13 -2.54
CA ASP A 42 2.49 16.94 -1.09
C ASP A 42 1.66 15.83 -0.42
N ALA A 43 0.48 15.53 -0.95
CA ALA A 43 -0.37 14.44 -0.46
C ALA A 43 0.09 13.03 -0.86
N MET A 44 1.09 12.90 -1.75
CA MET A 44 1.58 11.61 -2.23
C MET A 44 2.71 11.11 -1.34
N TYR A 45 2.57 9.90 -0.80
CA TYR A 45 3.66 9.21 -0.11
C TYR A 45 4.75 8.75 -1.09
N TYR A 46 4.34 8.24 -2.24
CA TYR A 46 5.21 7.82 -3.32
C TYR A 46 4.67 8.37 -4.65
N SER A 47 5.57 8.72 -5.58
CA SER A 47 5.20 9.13 -6.93
C SER A 47 6.31 8.75 -7.90
N ASN A 48 5.93 8.39 -9.12
CA ASN A 48 6.85 8.10 -10.21
C ASN A 48 6.24 8.56 -11.54
N TYR A 49 7.01 9.28 -12.35
CA TYR A 49 6.62 9.75 -13.68
C TYR A 49 7.52 9.18 -14.80
N GLU A 50 8.57 8.44 -14.45
CA GLU A 50 9.65 7.99 -15.34
C GLU A 50 9.46 6.55 -15.81
N VAL A 51 8.89 5.70 -14.97
CA VAL A 51 8.69 4.27 -15.24
C VAL A 51 7.20 3.97 -15.25
N GLY A 52 6.75 3.36 -16.34
CA GLY A 52 5.37 2.91 -16.47
C GLY A 52 5.07 1.73 -15.57
N GLY A 53 3.81 1.60 -15.16
CA GLY A 53 3.41 0.47 -14.34
C GLY A 53 1.91 0.34 -14.22
N SER A 54 1.49 -0.71 -13.54
CA SER A 54 0.09 -0.98 -13.25
C SER A 54 -0.05 -1.51 -11.84
N VAL A 55 -1.17 -1.16 -11.20
CA VAL A 55 -1.52 -1.70 -9.89
C VAL A 55 -2.10 -3.10 -10.04
N MET A 56 -1.59 -4.02 -9.24
CA MET A 56 -2.20 -5.31 -8.95
C MET A 56 -2.75 -5.29 -7.52
N LEU A 57 -4.02 -5.70 -7.39
CA LEU A 57 -4.69 -5.88 -6.11
C LEU A 57 -4.87 -7.36 -5.83
N GLU A 58 -4.37 -7.83 -4.70
CA GLU A 58 -4.58 -9.18 -4.20
C GLU A 58 -5.43 -9.10 -2.94
N VAL A 59 -6.68 -9.56 -3.03
CA VAL A 59 -7.62 -9.54 -1.91
C VAL A 59 -7.90 -10.97 -1.46
N GLN A 60 -7.59 -11.27 -0.20
CA GLN A 60 -7.80 -12.57 0.42
C GLN A 60 -8.45 -12.38 1.79
N GLY A 61 -9.73 -12.73 1.89
CA GLY A 61 -10.51 -12.51 3.11
C GLY A 61 -10.53 -11.04 3.51
N ASN A 62 -10.00 -10.73 4.70
CA ASN A 62 -9.93 -9.38 5.25
C ASN A 62 -8.61 -8.64 4.94
N LYS A 63 -7.71 -9.25 4.15
CA LYS A 63 -6.41 -8.67 3.76
C LYS A 63 -6.45 -8.22 2.30
N LEU A 64 -5.90 -7.03 2.06
CA LEU A 64 -5.58 -6.50 0.73
C LEU A 64 -4.08 -6.24 0.65
N ASP A 65 -3.42 -6.82 -0.35
CA ASP A 65 -2.07 -6.43 -0.75
C ASP A 65 -2.16 -5.66 -2.08
N LEU A 66 -1.59 -4.45 -2.11
CA LEU A 66 -1.44 -3.66 -3.31
C LEU A 66 0.02 -3.71 -3.74
N LYS A 67 0.25 -3.92 -5.04
CA LYS A 67 1.58 -3.81 -5.68
C LYS A 67 1.47 -2.93 -6.92
N TRP A 68 2.28 -1.89 -7.01
CA TRP A 68 2.51 -1.20 -8.26
C TRP A 68 3.70 -1.85 -8.96
N ILE A 69 3.39 -2.60 -10.02
CA ILE A 69 4.35 -3.36 -10.81
C ILE A 69 4.74 -2.53 -12.02
N CYS A 70 6.02 -2.21 -12.11
CA CYS A 70 6.58 -1.44 -13.22
C CYS A 70 6.79 -2.30 -14.47
N SER A 71 6.95 -1.65 -15.62
CA SER A 71 7.19 -2.30 -16.91
C SER A 71 8.47 -3.13 -16.97
N ASP A 72 9.41 -2.89 -16.06
CA ASP A 72 10.63 -3.69 -15.89
C ASP A 72 10.46 -4.88 -14.92
N GLY A 73 9.24 -5.13 -14.46
CA GLY A 73 8.90 -6.22 -13.54
C GLY A 73 9.16 -5.94 -12.06
N GLN A 74 9.73 -4.76 -11.70
CA GLN A 74 9.98 -4.43 -10.30
C GLN A 74 8.73 -3.89 -9.61
N ILE A 75 8.56 -4.24 -8.33
CA ILE A 75 7.54 -3.66 -7.46
C ILE A 75 8.18 -2.47 -6.75
N ARG A 76 7.81 -1.24 -7.16
CA ARG A 76 8.40 0.00 -6.60
C ARG A 76 7.56 0.64 -5.50
N ASP A 77 6.25 0.42 -5.52
CA ASP A 77 5.35 0.82 -4.45
C ASP A 77 4.42 -0.33 -4.09
N HIS A 78 4.15 -0.49 -2.81
CA HIS A 78 3.26 -1.52 -2.30
C HIS A 78 2.83 -1.19 -0.88
N PHE A 79 1.66 -1.69 -0.49
CA PHE A 79 1.24 -1.68 0.91
C PHE A 79 0.27 -2.82 1.19
N THR A 80 0.12 -3.12 2.48
CA THR A 80 -0.87 -4.09 2.97
C THR A 80 -1.93 -3.36 3.77
N MET A 81 -3.20 -3.71 3.56
CA MET A 81 -4.35 -3.31 4.35
C MET A 81 -4.98 -4.54 5.00
N MET A 82 -5.44 -4.40 6.25
CA MET A 82 -6.18 -5.45 6.95
C MET A 82 -7.41 -4.87 7.65
N LYS A 83 -8.55 -5.56 7.54
CA LYS A 83 -9.81 -5.17 8.16
C LYS A 83 -10.20 -6.11 9.31
N ASP A 84 -10.76 -5.55 10.38
CA ASP A 84 -11.35 -6.31 11.50
C ASP A 84 -10.44 -7.42 12.04
N VAL A 85 -9.14 -7.13 12.16
CA VAL A 85 -8.18 -8.01 12.85
C VAL A 85 -8.53 -8.10 14.34
N THR A 86 -8.24 -9.22 14.99
CA THR A 86 -8.53 -9.38 16.42
C THR A 86 -7.68 -8.42 17.26
N PRO A 87 -8.08 -8.05 18.49
CA PRO A 87 -7.27 -7.19 19.35
C PRO A 87 -5.87 -7.75 19.66
N ALA A 88 -5.74 -9.07 19.72
CA ALA A 88 -4.45 -9.74 19.85
C ALA A 88 -3.60 -9.54 18.59
N GLN A 89 -4.20 -9.70 17.41
CA GLN A 89 -3.55 -9.45 16.12
C GLN A 89 -3.16 -7.97 15.99
N GLU A 90 -4.04 -7.03 16.34
CA GLU A 90 -3.77 -5.59 16.30
C GLU A 90 -2.60 -5.22 17.22
N LYS A 91 -2.54 -5.75 18.44
CA LYS A 91 -1.43 -5.51 19.36
C LYS A 91 -0.11 -6.09 18.83
N MET A 92 -0.14 -7.22 18.14
CA MET A 92 1.04 -7.81 17.51
C MET A 92 1.50 -6.99 16.30
N LEU A 93 0.56 -6.57 15.44
CA LEU A 93 0.81 -5.74 14.27
C LEU A 93 1.33 -4.34 14.67
N ALA A 94 0.82 -3.76 15.75
CA ALA A 94 1.28 -2.48 16.31
C ALA A 94 2.61 -2.57 17.06
N GLN A 95 3.08 -3.78 17.38
CA GLN A 95 4.36 -4.05 18.03
C GLN A 95 5.41 -4.61 17.06
N ASP A 96 5.18 -4.54 15.74
CA ASP A 96 6.03 -5.14 14.69
C ASP A 96 6.26 -6.66 14.88
N LYS A 97 5.31 -7.39 15.47
CA LYS A 97 5.41 -8.85 15.66
C LYS A 97 4.49 -9.60 14.70
N GLN A 98 5.07 -10.58 14.00
CA GLN A 98 4.40 -11.49 13.06
C GLN A 98 3.18 -12.18 13.69
N LEU A 99 2.07 -12.25 12.93
CA LEU A 99 0.91 -13.07 13.27
C LEU A 99 1.28 -14.55 13.16
N THR A 100 1.48 -15.23 14.29
CA THR A 100 1.52 -16.69 14.30
C THR A 100 0.15 -17.24 13.93
N LYS A 101 0.14 -18.14 12.92
CA LYS A 101 -1.00 -18.94 12.48
C LYS A 101 -1.66 -19.71 13.63
#